data_AF-A0A9E0BEZ7-F1
#
_entry.id   AF-A0A9E0BEZ7-F1
#
_cell.length_a   1.000
_cell.length_b   1.000
_cell.length_c   1.000
_cell.angle_alpha   90.00
_cell.angle_beta   90.00
_cell.angle_gamma   90.00
#
_symmetry.space_group_name_H-M   'P 1'
#
loop_
_entity.id
_entity.type
_entity.pdbx_description
1 polymer ?
#
loop_
_entity_poly.entity_id
_entity_poly.type
_entity_poly.pdbx_seq_one_letter_code
_entity_poly.pdbx_strand_id
1 'polypeptide(L)'
;MDPSQPDWEAQEQRAAVNRVTRLRQEVDAFQARWPAMPGDEAPGPGFAWTQLERQLSDLAGCPAKAAMARDLVSATRKMSRFKPPEMVLREILCMTWALLDEGFQPSQEGSAEMP
;
A
#
# COMPACT_ATOMS: atom_id res chain seq x y z
N MET A 1 -40.23 7.05 7.48
CA MET A 1 -39.69 6.23 6.39
C MET A 1 -38.85 7.16 5.54
N ASP A 2 -37.52 7.13 5.69
CA ASP A 2 -36.61 7.99 4.91
C ASP A 2 -36.33 7.32 3.55
N PRO A 3 -36.70 7.93 2.42
CA PRO A 3 -36.54 7.34 1.09
C PRO A 3 -35.09 7.38 0.56
N SER A 4 -34.13 7.91 1.31
CA SER A 4 -32.74 8.12 0.86
C SER A 4 -31.85 6.88 1.02
N GLN A 5 -32.33 5.81 1.65
CA GLN A 5 -31.52 4.64 2.05
C GLN A 5 -31.17 3.56 0.99
N PRO A 6 -31.90 3.35 -0.13
CA PRO A 6 -31.60 2.21 -1.01
C PRO A 6 -30.55 2.47 -2.12
N ASP A 7 -30.30 3.74 -2.48
CA ASP A 7 -29.42 4.08 -3.61
C ASP A 7 -27.93 4.07 -3.22
N TRP A 8 -27.60 4.51 -2.00
CA TRP A 8 -26.21 4.52 -1.51
C TRP A 8 -25.68 3.10 -1.25
N GLU A 9 -26.49 2.20 -0.69
CA GLU A 9 -26.09 0.79 -0.47
C GLU A 9 -25.79 0.07 -1.81
N ALA A 10 -26.62 0.30 -2.82
CA ALA A 10 -26.40 -0.24 -4.17
C ALA A 10 -25.13 0.34 -4.81
N GLN A 11 -24.86 1.64 -4.61
CA GLN A 11 -23.65 2.30 -5.09
C GLN A 11 -22.39 1.75 -4.38
N GLU A 12 -22.44 1.56 -3.06
CA GLU A 12 -21.36 0.96 -2.27
C GLU A 12 -21.07 -0.47 -2.70
N GLN A 13 -22.11 -1.27 -2.93
CA GLN A 13 -21.96 -2.65 -3.38
C GLN A 13 -21.32 -2.73 -4.77
N ARG A 14 -21.77 -1.89 -5.71
CA ARG A 14 -21.13 -1.78 -7.04
C ARG A 14 -19.68 -1.35 -6.93
N ALA A 15 -19.37 -0.37 -6.09
CA ALA A 15 -18.01 0.09 -5.86
C ALA A 15 -17.14 -1.02 -5.26
N ALA A 16 -17.67 -1.82 -4.33
CA ALA A 16 -16.98 -2.97 -3.76
C ALA A 16 -16.68 -4.05 -4.81
N VAL A 17 -17.67 -4.39 -5.66
CA VAL A 17 -17.49 -5.37 -6.75
C VAL A 17 -16.43 -4.89 -7.74
N ASN A 18 -16.45 -3.62 -8.12
CA ASN A 18 -15.45 -3.04 -9.02
C ASN A 18 -14.04 -3.09 -8.42
N ARG A 19 -13.90 -2.80 -7.11
CA ARG A 19 -12.61 -2.92 -6.40
C ARG A 19 -12.09 -4.36 -6.42
N VAL A 20 -12.95 -5.34 -6.14
CA VAL A 20 -12.57 -6.76 -6.16
C VAL A 20 -12.17 -7.21 -7.57
N THR A 21 -12.92 -6.80 -8.59
CA THR A 21 -12.63 -7.15 -9.98
C THR A 21 -11.28 -6.60 -10.42
N ARG A 22 -11.01 -5.32 -10.11
CA ARG A 22 -9.73 -4.69 -10.39
C ARG A 22 -8.57 -5.39 -9.68
N LEU A 23 -8.73 -5.73 -8.40
CA LEU A 23 -7.68 -6.41 -7.64
C LEU A 23 -7.33 -7.77 -8.25
N ARG A 24 -8.33 -8.54 -8.70
CA ARG A 24 -8.09 -9.82 -9.39
C ARG A 24 -7.31 -9.63 -10.68
N GLN A 25 -7.72 -8.67 -11.51
CA GLN A 25 -7.01 -8.35 -12.75
C GLN A 25 -5.55 -7.93 -12.50
N GLU A 26 -5.29 -7.16 -11.43
CA GLU A 26 -3.93 -6.77 -11.04
C GLU A 26 -3.08 -7.98 -10.63
N VAL A 27 -3.66 -8.93 -9.87
CA VAL A 27 -2.99 -10.17 -9.49
C VAL A 27 -2.72 -11.05 -10.71
N ASP A 28 -3.70 -11.24 -11.59
CA ASP A 28 -3.55 -12.05 -12.80
C ASP A 28 -2.46 -11.46 -13.71
N ALA A 29 -2.46 -10.14 -13.91
CA ALA A 29 -1.45 -9.44 -14.69
C ALA A 29 -0.05 -9.45 -14.03
N PHE A 30 0.01 -9.52 -12.70
CA PHE A 30 1.27 -9.72 -11.99
C PHE A 30 1.80 -11.13 -12.26
N GLN A 31 0.99 -12.16 -12.05
CA GLN A 31 1.39 -13.57 -12.21
C GLN A 31 1.71 -13.94 -13.66
N ALA A 32 1.05 -13.31 -14.64
CA ALA A 32 1.40 -13.48 -16.05
C ALA A 32 2.80 -12.96 -16.39
N ARG A 33 3.27 -11.93 -15.69
CA ARG A 33 4.61 -11.33 -15.88
C ARG A 33 5.67 -11.95 -14.98
N TRP A 34 5.29 -12.36 -13.77
CA TRP A 34 6.10 -13.06 -12.78
C TRP A 34 5.43 -14.39 -12.42
N PRO A 35 5.65 -15.44 -13.23
CA PRO A 35 5.14 -16.77 -12.91
C PRO A 35 5.71 -17.27 -11.60
N ALA A 36 4.91 -18.01 -10.82
CA ALA A 36 5.39 -18.61 -9.59
C ALA A 36 6.59 -19.52 -9.85
N MET A 37 7.68 -19.32 -9.11
CA MET A 37 8.87 -20.17 -9.18
C MET A 37 8.54 -21.60 -8.70
N PRO A 38 9.18 -22.64 -9.28
CA PRO A 38 9.00 -24.02 -8.82
C PRO A 38 9.34 -24.17 -7.34
N GLY A 39 8.50 -24.88 -6.60
CA GLY A 39 8.55 -24.97 -5.15
C GLY A 39 9.66 -25.91 -4.65
N ASP A 40 10.84 -25.35 -4.38
CA ASP A 40 11.81 -25.88 -3.41
C ASP A 40 12.77 -24.80 -2.91
N GLU A 41 12.29 -23.57 -2.76
CA GLU A 41 13.11 -22.45 -2.30
C GLU A 41 12.96 -22.25 -0.79
N ALA A 42 14.09 -22.11 -0.10
CA ALA A 42 14.09 -21.80 1.33
C ALA A 42 13.36 -20.45 1.55
N PRO A 43 12.40 -20.37 2.49
CA PRO A 43 11.70 -19.13 2.74
C PRO A 43 12.65 -18.03 3.20
N GLY A 44 12.41 -16.80 2.73
CA GLY A 44 13.11 -15.62 3.23
C GLY A 44 12.82 -15.33 4.71
N PRO A 45 13.45 -14.30 5.28
CA PRO A 45 13.24 -13.93 6.67
C PRO A 45 11.79 -13.51 6.95
N GLY A 46 11.19 -14.08 7.98
CA GLY A 46 9.89 -13.64 8.49
C GLY A 46 10.04 -12.42 9.40
N PHE A 47 9.26 -11.37 9.14
CA PHE A 47 9.19 -10.19 10.01
C PHE A 47 7.74 -9.70 10.15
N ALA A 48 7.44 -9.05 11.27
CA ALA A 48 6.14 -8.45 11.56
C ALA A 48 5.97 -7.10 10.85
N TRP A 49 4.73 -6.73 10.55
CA TRP A 49 4.39 -5.41 9.98
C TRP A 49 4.93 -4.23 10.81
N THR A 50 4.92 -4.35 12.14
CA THR A 50 5.48 -3.32 13.03
C THR A 50 7.00 -3.21 12.94
N GLN A 51 7.70 -4.30 12.60
CA GLN A 51 9.14 -4.26 12.34
C GLN A 51 9.42 -3.56 11.00
N LEU A 52 8.64 -3.86 9.96
CA LEU A 52 8.74 -3.18 8.67
C LEU A 52 8.49 -1.67 8.79
N GLU A 53 7.41 -1.28 9.46
CA GLU A 53 7.05 0.13 9.69
C GLU A 53 8.17 0.88 10.40
N ARG A 54 8.77 0.26 11.43
CA ARG A 54 9.89 0.86 12.16
C ARG A 54 11.10 1.07 11.26
N GLN A 55 11.46 0.11 10.43
CA GLN A 55 12.62 0.24 9.52
C GLN A 55 12.38 1.30 8.44
N LEU A 56 11.19 1.33 7.83
CA LEU A 56 10.88 2.33 6.82
C LEU A 56 10.79 3.76 7.38
N SER A 57 10.26 3.90 8.60
CA SER A 57 10.22 5.20 9.29
C SER A 57 11.61 5.71 9.65
N ASP A 58 12.52 4.81 10.03
CA ASP A 58 13.92 5.14 10.32
C ASP A 58 14.68 5.56 9.04
N LEU A 59 14.49 4.81 7.95
CA LEU A 59 15.09 5.10 6.64
C LEU A 59 14.60 6.41 6.00
N ALA A 60 13.40 6.87 6.35
CA ALA A 60 12.75 8.04 5.76
C ALA A 60 13.51 9.37 5.98
N GLY A 61 14.41 9.44 6.97
CA GLY A 61 15.30 10.58 7.20
C GLY A 61 14.64 11.89 7.64
N CYS A 62 13.31 12.02 7.57
CA CYS A 62 12.57 13.18 8.07
C CYS A 62 11.17 12.81 8.61
N PRO A 63 10.59 13.62 9.53
CA PRO A 63 9.31 13.32 10.16
C PRO A 63 8.13 13.17 9.19
N ALA A 64 8.10 13.98 8.13
CA ALA A 64 7.02 13.96 7.13
C ALA A 64 7.01 12.64 6.34
N LYS A 65 8.18 12.20 5.85
CA LYS A 65 8.32 10.91 5.18
C LYS A 65 8.09 9.73 6.13
N ALA A 66 8.46 9.85 7.40
CA ALA A 66 8.16 8.83 8.42
C ALA A 66 6.65 8.69 8.67
N ALA A 67 5.89 9.80 8.68
CA ALA A 67 4.43 9.75 8.73
C ALA A 67 3.86 9.03 7.49
N MET A 68 4.34 9.41 6.30
CA MET A 68 3.97 8.76 5.04
C MET A 68 4.27 7.26 5.04
N ALA A 69 5.43 6.83 5.57
CA ALA A 69 5.80 5.42 5.69
C ALA A 69 4.77 4.63 6.50
N ARG A 70 4.28 5.17 7.62
CA ARG A 70 3.25 4.53 8.45
C ARG A 70 1.93 4.35 7.71
N ASP A 71 1.50 5.38 6.98
CA ASP A 71 0.25 5.33 6.20
C ASP A 71 0.34 4.30 5.07
N LEU A 72 1.47 4.31 4.35
CA LEU A 72 1.72 3.37 3.25
C LEU A 72 1.80 1.92 3.75
N VAL A 73 2.53 1.66 4.85
CA VAL A 73 2.59 0.31 5.45
C VAL A 73 1.21 -0.15 5.92
N SER A 74 0.43 0.73 6.54
CA SER A 74 -0.94 0.42 6.97
C SER A 74 -1.83 0.03 5.79
N ALA A 75 -1.75 0.76 4.67
CA ALA A 75 -2.48 0.46 3.45
C ALA A 75 -2.04 -0.86 2.82
N THR A 76 -0.74 -1.09 2.65
CA THR A 76 -0.18 -2.33 2.11
C THR A 76 -0.56 -3.53 2.98
N ARG A 77 -0.47 -3.42 4.31
CA ARG A 77 -0.89 -4.47 5.25
C ARG A 77 -2.33 -4.91 5.02
N LYS A 78 -3.26 -3.95 4.85
CA LYS A 78 -4.69 -4.25 4.62
C LYS A 78 -4.92 -5.04 3.33
N MET A 79 -4.09 -4.80 2.31
CA MET A 79 -4.20 -5.42 0.99
C MET A 79 -3.39 -6.72 0.86
N SER A 80 -2.36 -6.90 1.67
CA SER A 80 -1.40 -8.00 1.55
C SER A 80 -2.03 -9.39 1.49
N ARG A 81 -3.07 -9.66 2.29
CA ARG A 81 -3.77 -10.96 2.31
C ARG A 81 -4.47 -11.35 1.01
N PHE A 82 -4.65 -10.40 0.10
CA PHE A 82 -5.30 -10.60 -1.19
C PHE A 82 -4.32 -10.60 -2.36
N LYS A 83 -3.01 -10.51 -2.10
CA LYS A 83 -1.97 -10.41 -3.11
C LYS A 83 -0.93 -11.52 -2.91
N PRO A 84 -0.29 -12.02 -3.99
CA PRO A 84 0.86 -12.91 -3.87
C PRO A 84 1.98 -12.26 -3.05
N PRO A 85 2.75 -13.02 -2.24
CA PRO A 85 3.84 -12.47 -1.42
C PRO A 85 4.86 -11.65 -2.23
N GLU A 86 5.22 -12.10 -3.43
CA GLU A 86 6.17 -11.39 -4.30
C GLU A 86 5.62 -10.04 -4.79
N MET A 87 4.30 -9.94 -4.99
CA MET A 87 3.65 -8.67 -5.34
C MET A 87 3.71 -7.69 -4.14
N VAL A 88 3.46 -8.19 -2.93
CA VAL A 88 3.60 -7.39 -1.69
C VAL A 88 5.04 -6.94 -1.49
N LEU A 89 6.02 -7.83 -1.72
CA LEU A 89 7.44 -7.49 -1.67
C LEU A 89 7.76 -6.36 -2.64
N ARG A 90 7.29 -6.44 -3.88
CA ARG A 90 7.48 -5.37 -4.86
C ARG A 90 6.89 -4.03 -4.41
N GLU A 91 5.70 -4.03 -3.82
CA GLU A 91 5.10 -2.81 -3.27
C GLU A 91 5.95 -2.19 -2.16
N ILE A 92 6.53 -3.02 -1.28
CA ILE A 92 7.46 -2.58 -0.24
C ILE A 92 8.73 -1.97 -0.87
N LEU A 93 9.28 -2.57 -1.91
CA LEU A 93 10.46 -2.06 -2.61
C LEU A 93 10.17 -0.71 -3.29
N CYS A 94 9.01 -0.56 -3.95
CA CYS A 94 8.59 0.71 -4.55
C CYS A 94 8.37 1.80 -3.49
N MET A 95 7.76 1.45 -2.34
CA MET A 95 7.59 2.36 -1.21
C MET A 95 8.94 2.83 -0.66
N THR A 96 9.88 1.92 -0.48
CA THR A 96 11.24 2.22 -0.01
C THR A 96 11.95 3.17 -0.97
N TRP A 97 11.87 2.91 -2.28
CA TRP A 97 12.43 3.78 -3.30
C TRP A 97 11.85 5.21 -3.22
N ALA A 98 10.53 5.34 -3.09
CA ALA A 98 9.88 6.65 -2.96
C ALA A 98 10.26 7.38 -1.65
N LEU A 99 10.42 6.65 -0.53
CA LEU A 99 10.85 7.23 0.74
C LEU A 99 12.29 7.75 0.68
N LEU A 100 13.16 7.04 -0.01
CA LEU A 100 14.58 7.38 -0.15
C LEU A 100 14.86 8.46 -1.20
N ASP A 101 13.87 8.85 -2.01
CA ASP A 101 14.04 9.91 -3.00
C ASP A 101 14.28 11.28 -2.34
N GLU A 102 15.52 11.78 -2.42
CA GLU A 102 15.94 13.07 -1.86
C GLU A 102 15.29 14.27 -2.57
N GLY A 103 14.78 14.09 -3.81
CA GLY A 103 14.04 15.12 -4.53
C GLY A 103 12.62 15.35 -4.00
N PHE A 104 12.12 14.45 -3.14
CA PHE A 104 10.77 14.53 -2.60
C PHE A 104 10.66 15.62 -1.51
N GLN A 105 9.96 16.69 -1.84
CA GLN A 105 9.55 17.77 -0.93
C GLN A 105 8.09 17.50 -0.51
N PRO A 106 7.82 16.82 0.63
CA PRO A 106 6.46 16.73 1.14
C PRO A 106 6.01 18.17 1.45
N SER A 107 4.99 18.65 0.73
CA SER A 107 4.51 20.03 0.80
C SER A 107 4.54 20.56 2.23
N GLN A 108 5.26 21.66 2.47
CA GLN A 108 5.09 22.46 3.69
C GLN A 108 3.70 23.12 3.64
N GLU A 109 2.64 22.38 3.92
CA GLU A 109 1.38 22.99 4.28
C GLU A 109 1.49 23.42 5.75
N GLY A 110 1.84 24.69 5.97
CA GLY A 110 1.91 25.23 7.34
C GLY A 110 2.61 26.57 7.57
N SER A 111 3.12 27.26 6.55
CA SER A 111 3.54 28.67 6.71
C SER A 111 2.69 29.57 5.83
N ALA A 112 1.39 29.61 6.13
CA ALA A 112 0.63 30.84 5.98
C ALA A 112 0.91 31.72 7.21
N GLU A 113 2.16 32.16 7.33
CA GLU A 113 2.47 33.37 8.09
C GLU A 113 2.42 34.50 7.08
N MET A 114 1.55 35.48 7.33
CA MET A 114 1.68 36.92 7.00
C MET A 114 0.29 37.56 6.87
N PRO A 115 0.14 38.86 7.14
CA PRO A 115 0.86 39.74 8.07
C PRO A 115 -0.06 40.44 9.10
#